data_AF-A0A6M3IK13-F1
#
_entry.id   AF-A0A6M3IK13-F1
#
_cell.length_a   1.000
_cell.length_b   1.000
_cell.length_c   1.000
_cell.angle_alpha   90.00
_cell.angle_beta   90.00
_cell.angle_gamma   90.00
#
_symmetry.space_group_name_H-M   'P 1'
#
loop_
_entity.id
_entity.type
_entity.pdbx_description
1 polymer ?
#
loop_
_entity_poly.entity_id
_entity_poly.type
_entity_poly.pdbx_seq_one_letter_code
_entity_poly.pdbx_strand_id
1 'polypeptide(L)'
;MATTKYISPSLNKKVTFTQYVAELLVARKAKRENVSLPVRYWKNPNYIIWTKELQKQARGLSRLIKLYSENIILRSILENDWTYSAYSPKLIEYIREEQRKESLIIPIEHIPIIKSTNSIPNRFGKKSKRSKLDE
;
A
#
# COMPACT_ATOMS: atom_id res chain seq x y z
N MET A 1 -16.07 -2.97 -4.91
CA MET A 1 -15.94 -2.66 -6.36
C MET A 1 -14.47 -2.63 -6.73
N ALA A 2 -14.03 -3.34 -7.76
CA ALA A 2 -12.63 -3.31 -8.19
C ALA A 2 -12.33 -1.95 -8.85
N THR A 3 -11.60 -1.08 -8.15
CA THR A 3 -11.23 0.23 -8.67
C THR A 3 -10.09 0.11 -9.67
N THR A 4 -10.25 0.63 -10.89
CA THR A 4 -9.22 0.66 -11.93
C THR A 4 -8.23 1.81 -11.67
N LYS A 5 -7.28 1.56 -10.75
CA LYS A 5 -6.30 2.57 -10.29
C LYS A 5 -4.91 2.43 -10.91
N TYR A 6 -4.58 1.28 -11.49
CA TYR A 6 -3.21 0.94 -11.87
C TYR A 6 -2.99 1.08 -13.38
N ILE A 7 -1.82 1.53 -13.83
CA ILE A 7 -1.47 1.60 -15.25
C ILE A 7 -0.85 0.25 -15.66
N SER A 8 -1.48 -0.47 -16.59
CA SER A 8 -0.96 -1.75 -17.07
C SER A 8 0.38 -1.55 -17.80
N PRO A 9 1.42 -2.33 -17.45
CA PRO A 9 2.70 -2.31 -18.16
C PRO A 9 2.56 -2.66 -19.65
N SER A 10 1.60 -3.53 -19.98
CA SER A 10 1.41 -4.03 -21.34
C SER A 10 0.50 -3.14 -22.20
N LEU A 11 -0.44 -2.40 -21.59
CA LEU A 11 -1.50 -1.69 -22.29
C LEU A 11 -1.38 -0.16 -22.24
N ASN A 12 -0.60 0.37 -21.29
CA ASN A 12 -0.58 1.78 -20.94
C ASN A 12 -1.99 2.36 -20.68
N LYS A 13 -2.89 1.54 -20.12
CA LYS A 13 -4.27 1.87 -19.77
C LYS A 13 -4.53 1.56 -18.31
N LYS A 14 -5.50 2.26 -17.71
CA LYS A 14 -5.97 1.95 -16.35
C LYS A 14 -6.60 0.56 -16.31
N VAL A 15 -6.08 -0.29 -15.43
CA VAL A 15 -6.51 -1.66 -15.20
C VAL A 15 -6.79 -1.89 -13.71
N THR A 16 -7.41 -3.03 -13.41
CA THR A 16 -7.64 -3.48 -12.04
C THR A 16 -6.33 -3.91 -11.38
N PHE A 17 -6.29 -3.86 -10.05
CA PHE A 17 -5.16 -4.34 -9.26
C PHE A 17 -4.73 -5.76 -9.66
N THR A 18 -5.71 -6.68 -9.73
CA THR A 18 -5.49 -8.07 -10.12
C THR A 18 -4.81 -8.21 -11.48
N GLN A 19 -5.25 -7.45 -12.47
CA GLN A 19 -4.67 -7.50 -13.82
C GLN A 19 -3.24 -6.97 -13.80
N TYR A 20 -3.00 -5.84 -13.13
CA TYR A 20 -1.68 -5.23 -13.02
C TYR A 20 -0.66 -6.20 -12.40
N VAL A 21 -0.98 -6.76 -11.24
CA VAL A 21 -0.07 -7.66 -10.52
C VAL A 21 0.09 -9.00 -11.26
N ALA A 22 -0.97 -9.52 -11.88
CA ALA A 22 -0.86 -10.74 -12.67
C ALA A 22 0.07 -10.55 -13.88
N GLU A 23 -0.04 -9.44 -14.61
CA GLU A 23 0.88 -9.10 -15.70
C GLU A 23 2.33 -9.00 -15.20
N LEU A 24 2.54 -8.36 -14.05
CA LEU A 24 3.87 -8.22 -13.44
C LEU A 24 4.50 -9.59 -13.11
N LEU A 25 3.75 -10.48 -12.45
CA LEU A 25 4.22 -11.81 -12.09
C LEU A 25 4.53 -12.67 -13.33
N VAL A 26 3.67 -12.60 -14.34
CA VAL A 26 3.90 -13.32 -15.60
C VAL A 26 5.13 -12.79 -16.33
N ALA A 27 5.30 -11.47 -16.40
CA ALA A 27 6.47 -10.85 -17.03
C ALA A 27 7.78 -11.27 -16.31
N ARG A 28 7.79 -11.28 -14.97
CA ARG A 28 8.95 -11.76 -14.20
C ARG A 28 9.26 -13.23 -14.48
N LYS A 29 8.22 -14.07 -14.52
CA LYS A 29 8.37 -15.51 -14.83
C LYS A 29 8.90 -15.72 -16.25
N ALA A 30 8.35 -15.03 -17.25
CA ALA A 30 8.83 -15.10 -18.63
C ALA A 30 10.27 -14.63 -18.78
N LYS A 31 10.65 -13.54 -18.08
CA LYS A 31 12.04 -13.08 -18.03
C LYS A 31 12.98 -14.14 -17.47
N ARG A 32 12.59 -14.81 -16.38
CA ARG A 32 13.37 -15.93 -15.80
C ARG A 32 13.51 -17.10 -16.77
N GLU A 33 12.48 -17.38 -17.56
CA GLU A 33 12.48 -18.45 -18.57
C GLU A 33 13.09 -18.00 -19.92
N ASN A 34 13.68 -16.80 -20.00
CA ASN A 34 14.24 -16.21 -21.22
C ASN A 34 13.24 -16.11 -22.38
N VAL A 35 11.96 -15.90 -22.09
CA VAL A 35 10.90 -15.75 -23.08
C VAL A 35 10.50 -14.29 -23.22
N SER A 36 10.58 -13.75 -24.44
CA SER A 36 10.07 -12.42 -24.76
C SER A 36 8.57 -12.49 -25.05
N LEU A 37 7.78 -11.76 -24.26
CA LEU A 37 6.33 -11.67 -24.44
C LEU A 37 5.96 -10.43 -25.25
N PRO A 38 5.18 -10.56 -26.33
CA PRO A 38 4.68 -9.41 -27.05
C PRO A 38 3.62 -8.66 -26.23
N VAL A 39 3.39 -7.42 -26.61
CA VAL A 39 2.27 -6.62 -26.11
C VAL A 39 0.96 -7.40 -26.35
N ARG A 40 0.14 -7.54 -25.31
CA ARG A 40 -1.12 -8.30 -25.35
C ARG A 40 -0.95 -9.78 -25.75
N TYR A 41 0.12 -10.43 -25.30
CA TYR A 41 0.38 -11.86 -25.55
C TYR A 41 -0.85 -12.75 -25.30
N TRP A 42 -1.73 -12.39 -24.36
CA TRP A 42 -2.96 -13.14 -24.05
C TRP A 42 -4.00 -13.20 -25.17
N LYS A 43 -3.84 -12.42 -26.25
CA LYS A 43 -4.68 -12.47 -27.45
C LYS A 43 -4.14 -13.40 -28.52
N ASN A 44 -2.87 -13.82 -28.42
CA ASN A 44 -2.21 -14.61 -29.44
C ASN A 44 -2.23 -16.11 -29.07
N PRO A 45 -2.77 -17.00 -29.93
CA PRO A 45 -2.80 -18.45 -29.69
C PRO A 45 -1.42 -19.05 -29.38
N ASN A 46 -0.36 -18.50 -29.97
CA ASN A 46 1.02 -18.99 -29.77
C ASN A 46 1.52 -18.79 -28.33
N TYR A 47 0.85 -17.95 -27.54
CA TYR A 47 1.20 -17.64 -26.14
C TYR A 47 0.13 -18.16 -25.17
N ILE A 48 -0.56 -19.25 -25.53
CA ILE A 48 -1.63 -19.84 -24.72
C ILE A 48 -1.16 -20.25 -23.31
N ILE A 49 0.09 -20.71 -23.18
CA ILE A 49 0.69 -21.09 -21.89
C ILE A 49 0.74 -19.88 -20.96
N TRP A 50 1.22 -18.75 -21.46
CA TRP A 50 1.31 -17.48 -20.73
C TRP A 50 -0.07 -16.89 -20.43
N THR A 51 -1.03 -17.11 -21.32
CA THR A 51 -2.44 -16.74 -21.10
C THR A 51 -3.03 -17.51 -19.93
N LYS A 52 -2.80 -18.82 -19.87
CA LYS A 52 -3.22 -19.68 -18.75
C LYS A 52 -2.51 -19.28 -17.46
N GLU A 53 -1.23 -18.95 -17.53
CA GLU A 53 -0.48 -18.46 -16.37
C GLU A 53 -1.06 -17.15 -15.85
N LEU A 54 -1.36 -16.18 -16.72
CA LEU A 54 -2.01 -14.92 -16.35
C LEU A 54 -3.33 -15.16 -15.62
N GLN A 55 -4.18 -16.02 -16.16
CA GLN A 55 -5.46 -16.37 -15.53
C GLN A 55 -5.27 -17.05 -14.17
N LYS A 56 -4.27 -17.94 -14.05
CA LYS A 56 -3.91 -18.59 -12.79
C LYS A 56 -3.48 -17.55 -11.76
N GLN A 57 -2.57 -16.64 -12.11
CA GLN A 57 -2.12 -15.58 -11.21
C GLN A 57 -3.27 -14.66 -10.79
N ALA A 58 -4.14 -14.26 -11.72
CA ALA A 58 -5.31 -13.45 -11.42
C ALA A 58 -6.29 -14.13 -10.44
N ARG A 59 -6.52 -15.43 -10.56
CA ARG A 59 -7.33 -16.21 -9.61
C ARG A 59 -6.69 -16.26 -8.23
N GLY A 60 -5.37 -16.45 -8.16
CA GLY A 60 -4.63 -16.45 -6.90
C GLY A 60 -4.73 -15.12 -6.17
N LEU A 61 -4.47 -14.02 -6.90
CA LEU A 61 -4.59 -12.67 -6.38
C LEU A 61 -6.01 -12.34 -5.91
N SER A 62 -7.03 -12.78 -6.66
CA SER A 62 -8.43 -12.58 -6.25
C SER A 62 -8.77 -13.27 -4.92
N ARG A 63 -8.03 -14.32 -4.53
CA ARG A 63 -8.15 -14.93 -3.20
C ARG A 63 -7.39 -14.14 -2.15
N LEU A 64 -6.18 -13.67 -2.47
CA LEU A 64 -5.36 -12.87 -1.55
C LEU A 64 -6.03 -11.54 -1.17
N ILE A 65 -6.66 -10.85 -2.12
CA ILE A 65 -7.34 -9.56 -1.89
C ILE A 65 -8.53 -9.70 -0.92
N LYS A 66 -9.09 -10.91 -0.75
CA LYS A 66 -10.13 -11.17 0.25
C LYS A 66 -9.59 -11.22 1.67
N LEU A 67 -8.29 -11.47 1.84
CA LEU A 67 -7.63 -11.70 3.12
C LEU A 67 -6.72 -10.55 3.51
N TYR A 68 -6.14 -9.85 2.54
CA TYR A 68 -5.11 -8.85 2.71
C TYR A 68 -5.41 -7.60 1.86
N SER A 69 -4.92 -6.44 2.28
CA SER A 69 -5.11 -5.19 1.53
C SER A 69 -4.30 -5.21 0.22
N GLU A 70 -4.81 -4.55 -0.83
CA GLU A 70 -4.12 -4.45 -2.12
C GLU A 70 -2.70 -3.84 -1.96
N ASN A 71 -2.56 -2.85 -1.07
CA ASN A 71 -1.29 -2.17 -0.80
C ASN A 71 -0.24 -3.11 -0.20
N ILE A 72 -0.61 -3.92 0.80
CA ILE A 72 0.31 -4.89 1.42
C ILE A 72 0.77 -5.92 0.40
N ILE A 73 -0.17 -6.46 -0.38
CA ILE A 73 0.13 -7.44 -1.42
C ILE A 73 1.10 -6.84 -2.45
N LEU A 74 0.81 -5.62 -2.90
CA LEU A 74 1.64 -4.94 -3.89
C LEU A 74 3.06 -4.70 -3.38
N ARG A 75 3.17 -4.13 -2.17
CA ARG A 75 4.47 -3.84 -1.53
C ARG A 75 5.29 -5.12 -1.38
N SER A 76 4.66 -6.18 -0.86
CA SER A 76 5.31 -7.49 -0.69
C SER A 76 5.86 -8.03 -2.01
N ILE A 77 5.14 -7.86 -3.12
CA ILE A 77 5.58 -8.32 -4.44
C ILE A 77 6.68 -7.41 -5.03
N LEU A 78 6.58 -6.10 -4.85
CA LEU A 78 7.56 -5.14 -5.38
C LEU A 78 8.91 -5.24 -4.66
N GLU A 79 8.91 -5.41 -3.34
CA GLU A 79 10.14 -5.59 -2.54
C GLU A 79 10.81 -6.94 -2.78
N ASN A 80 10.07 -7.93 -3.29
CA ASN A 80 10.54 -9.29 -3.51
C ASN A 80 10.53 -9.67 -5.00
N ASP A 81 11.60 -9.32 -5.72
CA ASP A 81 11.74 -9.61 -7.15
C ASP A 81 11.76 -11.11 -7.51
N TRP A 82 12.11 -11.97 -6.57
CA TRP A 82 12.05 -13.43 -6.72
C TRP A 82 10.61 -13.97 -6.83
N THR A 83 9.60 -13.13 -6.60
CA THR A 83 8.20 -13.54 -6.62
C THR A 83 7.69 -13.66 -8.06
N TYR A 84 7.45 -14.91 -8.48
CA TYR A 84 6.91 -15.25 -9.81
C TYR A 84 5.48 -15.81 -9.76
N SER A 85 4.92 -16.00 -8.55
CA SER A 85 3.61 -16.64 -8.38
C SER A 85 2.89 -16.14 -7.13
N ALA A 86 1.61 -15.83 -7.28
CA ALA A 86 0.68 -15.49 -6.20
C ALA A 86 0.38 -16.66 -5.26
N TYR A 87 0.74 -17.89 -5.63
CA TYR A 87 0.58 -19.08 -4.81
C TYR A 87 1.85 -19.46 -4.04
N SER A 88 2.91 -18.66 -4.12
CA SER A 88 4.15 -18.96 -3.40
C SER A 88 3.91 -18.93 -1.89
N PRO A 89 4.21 -20.01 -1.15
CA PRO A 89 4.07 -20.02 0.31
C PRO A 89 4.92 -18.94 0.97
N LYS A 90 6.14 -18.75 0.47
CA LYS A 90 7.06 -17.70 0.94
C LYS A 90 6.46 -16.31 0.74
N LEU A 91 5.74 -16.06 -0.36
CA LEU A 91 5.07 -14.76 -0.55
C LEU A 91 4.02 -14.50 0.53
N ILE A 92 3.27 -15.54 0.93
CA ILE A 92 2.25 -15.43 1.97
C ILE A 92 2.89 -15.08 3.32
N GLU A 93 4.08 -15.61 3.61
CA GLU A 93 4.85 -15.25 4.81
C GLU A 93 5.22 -13.77 4.81
N TYR A 94 5.80 -13.26 3.72
CA TYR A 94 6.13 -11.83 3.59
C TYR A 94 4.90 -10.92 3.71
N ILE A 95 3.77 -11.31 3.10
CA ILE A 95 2.51 -10.57 3.21
C ILE A 95 2.06 -10.49 4.68
N ARG A 96 2.19 -11.58 5.44
CA ARG A 96 1.85 -11.61 6.88
C ARG A 96 2.80 -10.75 7.70
N GLU A 97 4.08 -10.72 7.37
CA GLU A 97 5.07 -9.86 8.01
C GLU A 97 4.78 -8.38 7.75
N GLU A 98 4.52 -8.01 6.49
CA GLU A 98 4.15 -6.63 6.14
C GLU A 98 2.83 -6.21 6.81
N GLN A 99 1.83 -7.08 6.83
CA GLN A 99 0.59 -6.84 7.58
C GLN A 99 0.87 -6.60 9.07
N ARG A 100 1.78 -7.38 9.68
CA ARG A 100 2.17 -7.18 11.09
C ARG A 100 2.84 -5.82 11.28
N LYS A 101 3.76 -5.43 10.39
CA LYS A 101 4.41 -4.11 10.45
C LYS A 101 3.39 -2.98 10.36
N GLU A 102 2.42 -3.07 9.45
CA GLU A 102 1.38 -2.04 9.30
C GLU A 102 0.47 -1.96 10.54
N SER A 103 0.15 -3.09 11.17
CA SER A 103 -0.63 -3.10 12.42
C SER A 103 0.10 -2.51 13.63
N LEU A 104 1.44 -2.47 13.61
CA LEU A 104 2.25 -1.85 14.67
C LEU A 104 2.35 -0.33 14.51
N ILE A 105 1.99 0.21 13.33
CA ILE A 105 1.85 1.65 13.13
C ILE A 105 0.50 2.05 13.74
N ILE A 106 0.51 2.35 15.04
CA ILE A 106 -0.65 2.90 15.73
C ILE A 106 -1.04 4.21 15.00
N PRO A 107 -2.28 4.37 14.52
CA PRO A 107 -2.71 5.63 13.95
C PRO A 107 -2.59 6.72 15.03
N ILE A 108 -1.83 7.78 14.74
CA ILE A 108 -1.57 8.94 15.63
C ILE A 108 -2.84 9.81 15.79
N GLU A 109 -4.04 9.23 15.68
CA GLU A 109 -5.27 10.01 15.61
C GLU A 109 -5.80 10.46 16.97
N HIS A 110 -5.24 10.00 18.09
CA HIS A 110 -5.67 10.42 19.44
C HIS A 110 -4.47 10.74 20.35
N ILE A 111 -3.57 11.63 19.92
CA ILE A 111 -2.86 12.44 20.92
C ILE A 111 -3.82 13.57 21.28
N PRO A 112 -4.47 13.56 22.46
CA PRO A 112 -5.23 14.73 22.88
C PRO A 112 -4.26 15.91 22.88
N ILE A 113 -4.55 16.92 22.07
CA ILE A 113 -3.84 18.19 22.12
C ILE A 113 -4.02 18.69 23.55
N ILE A 114 -3.01 18.50 24.40
CA ILE A 114 -2.95 19.14 25.71
C ILE A 114 -2.86 20.63 25.40
N LYS A 115 -4.01 21.31 25.37
CA LYS A 115 -4.05 22.77 25.36
C LYS A 115 -3.34 23.18 26.64
N SER A 116 -2.10 23.63 26.51
CA SER A 116 -1.37 24.27 27.60
C SER A 116 -2.20 25.47 28.06
N THR A 117 -2.96 25.28 29.14
CA THR A 117 -3.55 26.38 29.88
C THR A 117 -2.44 26.97 30.74
N ASN A 118 -1.50 27.67 30.10
CA ASN A 118 -0.70 28.67 30.80
C ASN A 118 -1.57 29.92 30.97
N SER A 119 -2.63 29.82 31.76
CA SER A 119 -3.18 31.00 32.42
C SER A 119 -2.20 31.39 33.52
N ILE A 120 -1.24 32.23 33.16
CA ILE A 120 -0.42 32.94 34.14
C ILE A 120 -1.40 33.78 34.95
N PRO A 121 -1.63 33.54 36.25
CA PRO A 121 -2.45 34.44 37.05
C PRO A 121 -1.72 35.78 37.10
N ASN A 122 -2.36 36.80 36.54
CA ASN A 122 -1.87 38.16 36.53
C ASN A 122 -1.76 38.65 37.99
N ARG A 123 -0.58 38.49 38.61
CA ARG A 123 -0.27 38.99 39.96
C ARG A 123 0.29 40.42 39.85
N PHE A 124 -0.51 41.32 39.30
CA PHE A 124 -0.35 42.78 39.42
C PHE A 124 -1.69 43.32 39.93
N GLY A 125 -1.83 44.11 40.99
CA GLY A 125 -0.90 44.65 41.96
C GLY A 125 -1.75 45.13 43.14
N LYS A 126 -1.29 44.84 44.36
CA LYS A 126 -1.90 45.35 45.58
C LYS A 126 -1.83 46.88 45.58
N LYS A 127 -2.94 47.50 45.96
CA LYS A 127 -3.14 48.93 46.26
C LYS A 127 -1.87 49.61 46.81
N SER A 128 -1.39 50.67 46.16
CA SER A 128 -0.51 51.66 46.77
C SER A 128 -1.35 52.84 47.24
N LYS A 129 -1.45 53.04 48.56
CA LYS A 129 -1.96 54.27 49.19
C LYS A 129 -0.88 55.35 49.07
N ARG A 130 -0.93 56.14 48.01
CA ARG A 130 -0.21 57.43 47.91
C ARG A 130 -1.08 58.42 47.13
N SER A 131 -2.21 58.76 47.73
CA SER A 131 -3.06 59.89 47.35
C SER A 131 -3.36 60.68 48.62
N LYS A 132 -2.31 61.18 49.26
CA LYS A 132 -2.31 62.23 50.29
C LYS A 132 -0.89 62.77 50.38
N LEU A 133 -0.62 63.83 49.65
CA LEU A 133 0.39 64.87 49.87
C LEU A 133 0.59 65.55 48.52
N ASP A 134 -0.06 66.71 48.40
CA ASP A 134 -0.02 67.79 47.41
C ASP A 134 -1.44 68.41 47.57
N GLU A 135 -1.63 69.20 48.63
CA GLU A 135 -1.67 70.68 48.56
C GLU A 135 -2.82 71.21 47.70
#